data_AF-A0A7C6WNU7-F1
#
_entry.id   AF-A0A7C6WNU7-F1
#
_cell.length_a   1.000
_cell.length_b   1.000
_cell.length_c   1.000
_cell.angle_alpha   90.00
_cell.angle_beta   90.00
_cell.angle_gamma   90.00
#
_symmetry.space_group_name_H-M   'P 1'
#
loop_
_entity.id
_entity.type
_entity.pdbx_description
1 polymer ?
#
loop_
_entity_poly.entity_id
_entity_poly.type
_entity_poly.pdbx_seq_one_letter_code
_entity_poly.pdbx_strand_id
1 'polypeptide(L)'
;MEDRNQEVFKNYRLKIHNVYRARGAFLLETDCGVKLFKSFDGTRNKAMFEHTVKEHLFDHGYHNTDLFVKTSDGDIIAEDS
;
A
#
# COMPACT_ATOMS: atom_id res chain seq x y z
N MET A 1 -17.05 -8.75 0.54
CA MET A 1 -15.57 -8.72 0.61
C MET A 1 -14.97 -8.00 -0.57
N GLU A 2 -15.31 -8.37 -1.82
CA GLU A 2 -14.75 -7.69 -3.00
C GLU A 2 -15.19 -6.22 -3.11
N ASP A 3 -16.44 -5.92 -2.75
CA ASP A 3 -16.99 -4.55 -2.72
C ASP A 3 -16.28 -3.64 -1.69
N ARG A 4 -16.09 -4.14 -0.45
CA ARG A 4 -15.41 -3.39 0.63
C ARG A 4 -13.97 -3.04 0.26
N ASN A 5 -13.26 -3.95 -0.39
CA ASN A 5 -11.90 -3.70 -0.87
C ASN A 5 -11.86 -2.59 -1.94
N GLN A 6 -12.88 -2.53 -2.81
CA GLN A 6 -12.98 -1.45 -3.81
C GLN A 6 -13.22 -0.08 -3.18
N GLU A 7 -13.90 -0.01 -2.04
CA GLU A 7 -14.04 1.24 -1.30
C GLU A 7 -12.71 1.70 -0.72
N VAL A 8 -11.92 0.78 -0.14
CA VAL A 8 -10.59 1.11 0.40
C VAL A 8 -9.62 1.59 -0.69
N PHE A 9 -9.77 1.12 -1.94
CA PHE A 9 -8.96 1.63 -3.05
C PHE A 9 -9.13 3.13 -3.29
N LYS A 10 -10.32 3.69 -3.02
CA LYS A 10 -10.59 5.13 -3.18
C LYS A 10 -9.80 5.99 -2.21
N ASN A 11 -9.29 5.41 -1.12
CA ASN A 11 -8.42 6.10 -0.18
C ASN A 11 -7.02 6.36 -0.76
N TYR A 12 -6.69 5.84 -1.94
CA TYR A 12 -5.42 6.08 -2.61
C TYR A 12 -5.61 6.96 -3.84
N ARG A 13 -4.67 7.89 -4.06
CA ARG A 13 -4.64 8.74 -5.26
C ARG A 13 -4.03 7.98 -6.45
N LEU A 14 -4.63 6.84 -6.79
CA LEU A 14 -4.18 5.96 -7.87
C LEU A 14 -5.33 5.70 -8.83
N LYS A 15 -5.04 5.70 -10.13
CA LYS A 15 -6.00 5.26 -11.14
C LYS A 15 -5.79 3.77 -11.38
N ILE A 16 -6.71 2.94 -10.88
CA ILE A 16 -6.64 1.48 -11.04
C ILE A 16 -7.23 1.09 -12.39
N HIS A 17 -6.47 0.32 -13.17
CA HIS A 17 -6.88 -0.23 -14.46
C HIS A 17 -7.39 -1.65 -14.33
N ASN A 18 -6.64 -2.52 -13.64
CA ASN A 18 -6.99 -3.91 -13.41
C ASN A 18 -6.67 -4.32 -11.97
N VAL A 19 -7.40 -5.32 -11.47
CA VAL A 19 -7.22 -5.92 -10.16
C VAL A 19 -7.09 -7.42 -10.31
N TYR A 20 -6.00 -8.00 -9.82
CA TYR A 20 -5.77 -9.43 -9.82
C TYR A 20 -5.71 -9.95 -8.39
N ARG A 21 -6.42 -11.05 -8.13
CA ARG A 21 -6.40 -11.71 -6.83
C ARG A 21 -5.15 -12.58 -6.69
N ALA A 22 -4.40 -12.39 -5.61
CA ALA A 22 -3.27 -13.20 -5.21
C ALA A 22 -3.55 -13.92 -3.87
N ARG A 23 -2.60 -14.74 -3.40
CA ARG A 23 -2.73 -15.43 -2.11
C ARG A 23 -2.68 -14.41 -0.95
N GLY A 24 -3.86 -14.03 -0.44
CA GLY A 24 -4.00 -13.09 0.68
C GLY A 24 -3.75 -11.64 0.32
N ALA A 25 -3.75 -11.29 -0.97
CA ALA A 25 -3.46 -9.95 -1.46
C ALA A 25 -4.14 -9.68 -2.81
N PHE A 26 -4.07 -8.44 -3.26
CA PHE A 26 -4.44 -8.00 -4.60
C PHE A 26 -3.24 -7.35 -5.28
N LEU A 27 -3.07 -7.60 -6.57
CA LEU A 27 -2.17 -6.85 -7.43
C LEU A 27 -3.01 -5.83 -8.20
N LEU A 28 -2.67 -4.56 -8.05
CA LEU A 28 -3.35 -3.45 -8.70
C LEU A 28 -2.47 -2.94 -9.82
N GLU A 29 -2.94 -3.01 -11.07
CA GLU A 29 -2.30 -2.28 -12.16
C GLU A 29 -2.79 -0.85 -12.13
N THR A 30 -1.86 0.10 -12.01
CA THR A 30 -2.17 1.53 -11.85
C THR A 30 -1.40 2.37 -12.85
N ASP A 31 -1.78 3.64 -12.95
CA ASP A 31 -1.04 4.68 -13.68
C ASP A 31 0.40 4.89 -13.18
N CYS A 32 0.70 4.43 -11.96
CA CYS A 32 2.04 4.46 -11.35
C CYS A 32 2.70 3.06 -11.30
N GLY A 33 2.33 2.15 -12.20
CA GLY A 33 2.82 0.77 -12.26
C GLY A 33 2.03 -0.20 -11.37
N VAL A 34 2.57 -1.40 -11.16
CA VAL A 34 1.90 -2.44 -10.35
C VAL A 34 2.11 -2.19 -8.86
N LYS A 35 1.04 -2.26 -8.07
CA LYS A 35 1.06 -2.13 -6.60
C LYS A 35 0.53 -3.40 -5.94
N LEU A 36 1.11 -3.75 -4.79
CA LEU A 36 0.63 -4.82 -3.93
C LEU A 36 -0.29 -4.23 -2.86
N PHE A 37 -1.54 -4.69 -2.81
CA PHE A 37 -2.49 -4.33 -1.77
C PHE A 37 -2.77 -5.55 -0.89
N LYS A 38 -2.53 -5.43 0.40
CA LYS A 38 -2.76 -6.50 1.38
C LYS A 38 -3.10 -5.91 2.74
N SER A 39 -3.81 -6.68 3.54
CA SER A 39 -3.96 -6.39 4.97
C SER A 39 -2.60 -6.39 5.65
N PHE A 40 -2.43 -5.51 6.63
CA PHE A 40 -1.25 -5.47 7.48
C PHE A 40 -1.57 -6.16 8.81
N ASP A 41 -1.02 -7.35 9.02
CA ASP A 41 -1.29 -8.20 10.19
C ASP A 41 -0.47 -7.79 11.44
N GLY A 42 -0.28 -6.49 11.66
CA GLY A 42 0.56 -5.98 12.74
C GLY A 42 0.01 -4.71 13.38
N THR A 43 0.68 -4.24 14.44
CA THR A 43 0.31 -2.97 15.08
C THR A 43 0.71 -1.79 14.20
N ARG A 44 -0.08 -0.72 14.25
CA ARG A 44 0.22 0.54 13.55
C ARG A 44 1.62 1.06 13.86
N ASN A 45 2.06 0.99 15.13
CA ASN A 45 3.42 1.40 15.52
C ASN A 45 4.51 0.60 14.80
N LYS A 46 4.30 -0.71 14.57
CA LYS A 46 5.25 -1.53 13.83
C LYS A 46 5.31 -1.13 12.36
N ALA A 47 4.17 -0.82 11.74
CA ALA A 47 4.13 -0.32 10.36
C ALA A 47 4.85 1.02 10.21
N MET A 48 4.62 1.97 11.13
CA MET A 48 5.28 3.28 11.12
C MET A 48 6.80 3.16 11.28
N PHE A 49 7.26 2.26 12.16
CA PHE A 49 8.67 1.96 12.31
C PHE A 49 9.26 1.36 11.02
N GLU A 50 8.60 0.36 10.43
CA GLU A 50 9.03 -0.25 9.17
C GLU A 50 9.10 0.78 8.03
N HIS A 51 8.10 1.67 7.94
CA HIS A 51 8.08 2.77 6.97
C HIS A 51 9.29 3.70 7.12
N THR A 52 9.58 4.12 8.36
CA THR A 52 10.72 5.01 8.65
C THR A 52 12.05 4.37 8.25
N VAL A 53 12.22 3.08 8.54
CA VAL A 53 13.44 2.32 8.16
C VAL A 53 13.54 2.21 6.63
N LYS A 54 12.44 1.90 5.95
CA LYS A 54 12.43 1.76 4.47
C LYS A 54 12.67 3.09 3.75
N GLU A 55 12.08 4.19 4.22
CA GLU A 55 12.37 5.53 3.69
C GLU A 55 13.85 5.88 3.88
N HIS A 56 14.40 5.65 5.09
CA HIS A 56 15.83 5.88 5.35
C HIS A 56 16.73 5.06 4.41
N LEU A 57 16.45 3.78 4.20
CA LEU A 57 17.20 2.94 3.27
C LEU A 57 17.14 3.48 1.84
N PHE A 58 15.94 3.86 1.39
CA PHE A 58 15.74 4.41 0.05
C PHE A 58 16.55 5.69 -0.15
N ASP A 59 16.51 6.63 0.81
CA ASP A 59 17.25 7.89 0.78
C ASP A 59 18.78 7.70 0.77
N HIS A 60 19.27 6.55 1.23
CA HIS A 60 20.70 6.18 1.23
C HIS A 60 21.10 5.32 0.03
N GLY A 61 20.27 5.28 -1.03
CA GLY A 61 20.60 4.63 -2.30
C GLY A 61 20.20 3.17 -2.40
N TYR A 62 19.51 2.61 -1.40
CA TYR A 62 18.99 1.24 -1.45
C TYR A 62 17.63 1.19 -2.15
N HIS A 63 17.61 1.49 -3.45
CA HIS A 63 16.37 1.61 -4.24
C HIS A 63 15.64 0.28 -4.50
N ASN A 64 16.29 -0.86 -4.27
CA ASN A 64 15.66 -2.20 -4.36
C ASN A 64 14.86 -2.55 -3.09
N THR A 65 14.24 -1.55 -2.48
CA THR A 65 13.42 -1.66 -1.26
C THR A 65 12.01 -1.24 -1.62
N ASP A 66 11.00 -2.02 -1.21
CA ASP A 66 9.62 -1.60 -1.39
C ASP A 66 9.29 -0.45 -0.43
N LEU A 67 8.38 0.42 -0.84
CA LEU A 67 7.88 1.53 -0.04
C LEU A 67 6.38 1.44 0.11
N PHE A 68 5.87 1.91 1.24
CA PHE A 68 4.44 2.08 1.45
C PHE A 68 3.89 3.16 0.52
N VAL A 69 2.73 2.91 -0.06
CA VAL A 69 1.99 3.93 -0.80
C VAL A 69 1.15 4.72 0.18
N LYS A 70 1.31 6.05 0.18
CA LYS A 70 0.52 6.91 1.06
C LYS A 70 -0.92 7.04 0.55
N THR A 71 -1.87 7.07 1.47
CA THR A 71 -3.28 7.37 1.22
C THR A 71 -3.45 8.85 0.85
N SER A 72 -4.67 9.22 0.46
CA SER A 72 -5.06 10.59 0.15
C SER A 72 -4.86 11.56 1.32
N ASP A 73 -4.86 11.06 2.56
CA ASP A 73 -4.64 11.82 3.80
C ASP A 73 -3.17 11.82 4.23
N GLY A 74 -2.28 11.18 3.47
CA GLY A 74 -0.85 11.08 3.76
C GLY A 74 -0.47 9.96 4.74
N ASP A 75 -1.40 9.09 5.11
CA ASP A 75 -1.16 7.94 5.97
C ASP A 75 -0.61 6.73 5.18
N ILE A 76 0.00 5.75 5.84
CA ILE A 76 0.51 4.52 5.22
C ILE A 76 -0.41 3.32 5.41
N ILE A 77 -1.41 3.44 6.28
CA ILE A 77 -2.45 2.44 6.51
C ILE A 77 -3.80 3.09 6.25
N ALA A 78 -4.62 2.44 5.43
CA ALA A 78 -6.05 2.75 5.35
C ALA A 78 -6.81 1.89 6.36
N GLU A 79 -7.61 2.52 7.21
CA GLU A 79 -8.50 1.80 8.12
C GLU A 79 -9.78 1.37 7.39
N ASP A 80 -10.26 0.18 7.70
CA ASP A 80 -11.49 -0.40 7.14
C ASP A 80 -12.67 0.31 7.82
N SER A 81 -13.39 1.18 7.09
CA SER A 81 -14.59 1.87 7.59
C SER A 81 -15.77 0.89 7.76
#